data_AF-A0A1B6M6F1-F1
#
_entry.id   AF-A0A1B6M6F1-F1
#
_cell.length_a   1.000
_cell.length_b   1.000
_cell.length_c   1.000
_cell.angle_alpha   90.00
_cell.angle_beta   90.00
_cell.angle_gamma   90.00
#
_symmetry.space_group_name_H-M   'P 1'
#
loop_
_entity.id
_entity.type
_entity.pdbx_description
1 polymer ?
#
loop_
_entity_poly.entity_id
_entity_poly.type
_entity_poly.pdbx_seq_one_letter_code
_entity_poly.pdbx_strand_id
1 'polypeptide(L)'
;YPSWCLTDQDYFVREGIRLDQSKIEKNGGLRSLAKLKLNSFWGKFGQRENQTKTSIIRSPDTFFKLLTSPGTQVNTIQQINEEVLLVNWQNIEEVGESLRTVNVVLAAYTTAHARLKLYEHLEKLKTQVLYYDTDSVLYIHKEGMYKVPTGDYLGEMTDELIDYGPGSYIVEFVSGGPKTYAYLVWSTNKNSLVEVCKIKGLTLNLKTGKRLNFEKLKEMVLSEADQNLEITENRIRRTKEKNIVTVEETKIFKITGPKRKLEGEYETLPYGYNKKVKV
;
A
#
# COMPACT_ATOMS: atom_id res chain seq x y z
N TYR A 1 -29.73 8.60 3.38
CA TYR A 1 -28.68 7.69 3.86
C TYR A 1 -28.05 6.97 2.70
N PRO A 2 -26.83 6.46 2.86
CA PRO A 2 -26.48 5.26 2.11
C PRO A 2 -27.56 4.19 2.38
N SER A 3 -27.81 3.22 1.51
CA SER A 3 -28.98 2.32 1.65
C SER A 3 -29.06 1.52 2.97
N TRP A 4 -28.06 1.63 3.85
CA TRP A 4 -27.83 0.83 5.06
C TRP A 4 -27.98 1.56 6.42
N CYS A 5 -28.20 2.89 6.47
CA CYS A 5 -28.55 3.54 7.74
C CYS A 5 -30.08 3.62 7.88
N LEU A 6 -30.64 2.78 8.74
CA LEU A 6 -32.08 2.67 8.96
C LEU A 6 -32.60 3.70 10.00
N THR A 7 -31.78 4.11 10.99
CA THR A 7 -32.09 5.23 11.92
C THR A 7 -30.83 5.92 12.47
N ASP A 8 -30.91 7.22 12.77
CA ASP A 8 -29.84 8.05 13.39
C ASP A 8 -29.50 7.61 14.83
N GLN A 9 -30.41 6.88 15.50
CA GLN A 9 -30.28 6.52 16.91
C GLN A 9 -29.21 5.47 17.18
N ASP A 10 -29.05 4.46 16.30
CA ASP A 10 -28.10 3.37 16.54
C ASP A 10 -26.65 3.86 16.48
N TYR A 11 -26.34 4.75 15.53
CA TYR A 11 -25.00 5.32 15.39
C TYR A 11 -24.64 6.23 16.57
N PHE A 12 -25.59 7.03 17.04
CA PHE A 12 -25.39 7.88 18.22
C PHE A 12 -25.18 7.05 19.49
N VAL A 13 -25.94 5.97 19.69
CA VAL A 13 -25.79 5.10 20.87
C VAL A 13 -24.42 4.42 20.87
N ARG A 14 -23.93 3.99 19.71
CA ARG A 14 -22.67 3.23 19.61
C ARG A 14 -21.43 4.10 19.55
N GLU A 15 -21.44 5.16 18.75
CA GLU A 15 -20.26 6.00 18.46
C GLU A 15 -20.34 7.39 19.12
N GLY A 16 -21.48 7.77 19.71
CA GLY A 16 -21.69 9.11 20.27
C GLY A 16 -21.82 10.21 19.20
N ILE A 17 -21.99 9.83 17.93
CA ILE A 17 -22.02 10.75 16.79
C ILE A 17 -23.45 10.82 16.23
N ARG A 18 -23.98 12.04 16.08
CA ARG A 18 -25.25 12.28 15.38
C ARG A 18 -25.01 12.50 13.90
N LEU A 19 -25.74 11.80 13.06
CA LEU A 19 -25.59 11.85 11.62
C LEU A 19 -26.65 12.79 11.01
N ASP A 20 -26.19 13.83 10.32
CA ASP A 20 -27.08 14.71 9.55
C ASP A 20 -27.35 14.10 8.17
N GLN A 21 -28.50 13.43 8.02
CA GLN A 21 -28.89 12.75 6.78
C GLN A 21 -28.83 13.64 5.54
N SER A 22 -29.08 14.95 5.69
CA SER A 22 -29.08 15.90 4.56
C SER A 22 -27.69 16.13 3.97
N LYS A 23 -26.63 15.81 4.73
CA LYS A 23 -25.23 16.00 4.34
C LYS A 23 -24.50 14.71 3.97
N ILE A 24 -25.18 13.55 4.02
CA ILE A 24 -24.58 12.27 3.68
C ILE A 24 -24.74 11.99 2.19
N GLU A 25 -23.77 12.47 1.41
CA GLU A 25 -23.67 12.24 -0.03
C GLU A 25 -22.41 11.45 -0.42
N LYS A 26 -22.50 10.66 -1.50
CA LYS A 26 -21.33 9.94 -2.04
C LYS A 26 -20.46 10.91 -2.84
N ASN A 27 -19.56 11.61 -2.16
CA ASN A 27 -18.60 12.51 -2.78
C ASN A 27 -17.18 11.92 -2.76
N GLY A 28 -16.72 11.42 -3.91
CA GLY A 28 -15.42 10.75 -4.02
C GLY A 28 -14.24 11.67 -3.69
N GLY A 29 -14.32 12.95 -4.05
CA GLY A 29 -13.28 13.95 -3.78
C GLY A 29 -13.16 14.27 -2.29
N LEU A 30 -14.27 14.61 -1.64
CA LEU A 30 -14.29 14.89 -0.20
C LEU A 30 -13.90 13.68 0.63
N ARG A 31 -14.35 12.47 0.26
CA ARG A 31 -13.95 11.22 0.93
C ARG A 31 -12.44 11.00 0.81
N SER A 32 -11.86 11.25 -0.35
CA SER A 32 -10.42 11.13 -0.58
C SER A 32 -9.64 12.14 0.27
N LEU A 33 -10.11 13.39 0.34
CA LEU A 33 -9.49 14.43 1.17
C LEU A 33 -9.59 14.09 2.67
N ALA A 34 -10.74 13.63 3.14
CA ALA A 34 -10.94 13.23 4.53
C ALA A 34 -10.03 12.04 4.89
N LYS A 35 -9.98 11.01 4.03
CA LYS A 35 -9.07 9.86 4.19
C LYS A 35 -7.61 10.30 4.20
N LEU A 36 -7.22 11.21 3.31
CA LEU A 36 -5.86 11.76 3.27
C LEU A 36 -5.51 12.49 4.57
N LYS A 37 -6.41 13.32 5.11
CA LYS A 37 -6.18 14.02 6.38
C LYS A 37 -5.95 13.03 7.51
N LEU A 38 -6.86 12.08 7.71
CA LEU A 38 -6.77 11.07 8.78
C LEU A 38 -5.49 10.23 8.68
N ASN A 39 -5.15 9.76 7.48
CA ASN A 39 -3.96 8.95 7.26
C ASN A 39 -2.65 9.75 7.36
N SER A 40 -2.67 11.04 7.02
CA SER A 40 -1.48 11.88 7.11
C SER A 40 -1.12 12.24 8.57
N PHE A 41 -2.12 12.36 9.45
CA PHE A 41 -1.89 12.70 10.86
C PHE A 41 -1.02 11.65 11.56
N TRP A 42 -1.36 10.36 11.47
CA TRP A 42 -0.57 9.33 12.14
C TRP A 42 0.81 9.17 11.48
N GLY A 43 0.90 9.31 10.16
CA GLY A 43 2.17 9.25 9.43
C GLY A 43 3.13 10.35 9.85
N LYS A 44 2.60 11.52 10.26
CA LYS A 44 3.38 12.65 10.77
C LYS A 44 4.13 12.30 12.05
N PHE A 45 3.54 11.50 12.93
CA PHE A 45 4.20 11.07 14.17
C PHE A 45 5.45 10.23 13.92
N GLY A 46 5.52 9.50 12.81
CA GLY A 46 6.67 8.70 12.40
C GLY A 46 7.54 9.34 11.32
N GLN A 47 7.39 10.65 11.06
CA GLN A 47 8.15 11.31 10.01
C GLN A 47 9.63 11.36 10.36
N ARG A 48 10.49 10.98 9.41
CA ARG A 48 11.93 11.24 9.49
C ARG A 48 12.19 12.75 9.54
N GLU A 49 12.77 13.21 10.66
CA GLU A 49 12.97 14.63 10.98
C GLU A 49 14.07 15.25 10.11
N ASN A 50 15.21 14.58 10.00
CA ASN A 50 16.33 15.05 9.19
C ASN A 50 16.22 14.54 7.74
N GLN A 51 15.57 15.33 6.89
CA GLN A 51 15.47 15.09 5.45
C GLN A 51 16.51 15.92 4.69
N THR A 52 17.02 15.39 3.58
CA THR A 52 17.81 16.17 2.63
C THR A 52 17.00 17.35 2.11
N LYS A 53 17.56 18.55 2.23
CA LYS A 53 17.03 19.81 1.73
C LYS A 53 17.78 20.21 0.46
N THR A 54 17.11 20.95 -0.40
CA THR A 54 17.70 21.51 -1.62
C THR A 54 17.55 23.03 -1.58
N SER A 55 18.67 23.75 -1.61
CA SER A 55 18.70 25.21 -1.68
C SER A 55 19.18 25.68 -3.06
N ILE A 56 18.54 26.73 -3.58
CA ILE A 56 18.98 27.45 -4.77
C ILE A 56 19.81 28.65 -4.30
N ILE A 57 21.11 28.65 -4.58
CA ILE A 57 22.07 29.64 -4.10
C ILE A 57 22.53 30.49 -5.28
N ARG A 58 22.46 31.81 -5.10
CA ARG A 58 22.87 32.81 -6.10
C ARG A 58 24.02 33.72 -5.67
N SER A 59 24.45 33.63 -4.41
CA SER A 59 25.51 34.46 -3.86
C SER A 59 26.63 33.59 -3.27
N PRO A 60 27.90 33.96 -3.49
CA PRO A 60 29.03 33.28 -2.86
C PRO A 60 28.95 33.28 -1.34
N ASP A 61 28.49 34.37 -0.72
CA ASP A 61 28.33 34.47 0.73
C ASP A 61 27.41 33.38 1.30
N THR A 62 26.24 33.18 0.70
CA THR A 62 25.31 32.13 1.15
C THR A 62 25.87 30.73 0.92
N PHE A 63 26.64 30.54 -0.17
CA PHE A 63 27.30 29.28 -0.46
C PHE A 63 28.37 28.94 0.59
N PHE A 64 29.28 29.87 0.87
CA PHE A 64 30.33 29.66 1.87
C PHE A 64 29.77 29.50 3.27
N LYS A 65 28.73 30.26 3.64
CA LYS A 65 28.01 30.07 4.92
C LYS A 65 27.46 28.66 5.07
N LEU A 66 26.92 28.07 3.98
CA LEU A 66 26.40 26.70 4.01
C LEU A 66 27.52 25.66 4.13
N LEU A 67 28.65 25.88 3.45
CA LEU A 67 29.82 24.99 3.49
C LEU A 67 30.55 25.00 4.83
N THR A 68 30.64 26.15 5.48
CA THR A 68 31.38 26.32 6.74
C THR A 68 30.49 26.15 7.97
N SER A 69 29.18 25.96 7.79
CA SER A 69 28.26 25.72 8.90
C SER A 69 28.57 24.36 9.54
N PRO A 70 29.03 24.30 10.81
CA PRO A 70 29.40 23.05 11.46
C PRO A 70 28.23 22.09 11.63
N GLY A 71 27.00 22.60 11.62
CA GLY A 71 25.77 21.81 11.74
C GLY A 71 25.25 21.24 10.41
N THR A 72 25.90 21.55 9.29
CA THR A 72 25.41 21.20 7.96
C THR A 72 26.34 20.24 7.25
N GLN A 73 25.76 19.17 6.70
CA GLN A 73 26.43 18.27 5.77
C GLN A 73 25.96 18.55 4.34
N VAL A 74 26.87 19.03 3.50
CA VAL A 74 26.60 19.22 2.07
C VAL A 74 26.80 17.89 1.33
N ASN A 75 25.75 17.43 0.66
CA ASN A 75 25.72 16.14 -0.03
C ASN A 75 26.08 16.27 -1.51
N THR A 76 25.63 17.34 -2.16
CA THR A 76 25.85 17.53 -3.60
C THR A 76 25.75 19.00 -3.96
N ILE A 77 26.65 19.47 -4.80
CA ILE A 77 26.62 20.82 -5.37
C ILE A 77 26.49 20.66 -6.87
N GLN A 78 25.48 21.28 -7.44
CA GLN A 78 25.24 21.23 -8.87
C GLN A 78 25.15 22.65 -9.41
N GLN A 79 26.03 23.02 -10.32
CA GLN A 79 25.92 24.26 -11.06
C GLN A 79 24.81 24.15 -12.10
N ILE A 80 23.86 25.08 -12.08
CA ILE A 80 22.78 25.16 -13.06
C ILE A 80 23.18 26.09 -14.20
N ASN A 81 23.78 27.23 -13.86
CA ASN A 81 24.39 28.18 -14.78
C ASN A 81 25.47 28.98 -14.04
N GLU A 82 26.01 30.03 -14.65
CA GLU A 82 27.09 30.85 -14.07
C GLU A 82 26.72 31.53 -12.75
N GLU A 83 25.42 31.76 -12.50
CA GLU A 83 24.94 32.52 -11.34
C GLU A 83 24.21 31.66 -10.30
N VAL A 84 23.87 30.41 -10.62
CA VAL A 84 22.97 29.58 -9.80
C VAL A 84 23.58 28.23 -9.48
N LEU A 85 23.71 27.95 -8.19
CA LEU A 85 24.06 26.64 -7.63
C LEU A 85 22.82 26.00 -6.99
N LEU A 86 22.61 24.73 -7.25
CA LEU A 86 21.66 23.88 -6.55
C LEU A 86 22.43 23.01 -5.55
N VAL A 87 22.25 23.27 -4.26
CA VAL A 87 22.99 22.56 -3.21
C VAL A 87 22.04 21.68 -2.40
N ASN A 88 22.32 20.39 -2.39
CA ASN A 88 21.66 19.41 -1.53
C ASN A 88 22.45 19.29 -0.23
N TRP A 89 21.77 19.40 0.89
CA TRP A 89 22.37 19.35 2.21
C TRP A 89 21.41 18.75 3.24
N GLN A 90 21.92 18.36 4.39
CA GLN A 90 21.13 17.93 5.55
C GLN A 90 21.82 18.40 6.82
N ASN A 91 21.12 18.42 7.95
CA ASN A 91 21.78 18.69 9.22
C ASN A 91 22.61 17.46 9.62
N ILE A 92 23.69 17.65 10.37
CA ILE A 92 24.30 16.51 11.08
C ILE A 92 23.34 16.03 12.17
N GLU A 93 23.35 14.73 12.49
CA GLU A 93 22.34 14.12 13.38
C GLU A 93 22.29 14.79 14.76
N GLU A 94 23.43 15.18 15.30
CA GLU A 94 23.57 15.83 16.63
C GLU A 94 22.98 17.25 16.70
N VAL A 95 22.83 17.92 15.55
CA VAL A 95 22.30 19.28 15.44
C VAL A 95 20.87 19.28 14.87
N GLY A 96 20.37 18.12 14.47
CA GLY A 96 19.01 17.97 13.96
C GLY A 96 17.98 18.37 15.00
N GLU A 97 17.21 19.44 14.73
CA GLU A 97 16.08 19.80 15.58
C GLU A 97 14.97 18.75 15.48
N SER A 98 14.49 18.30 16.64
CA SER A 98 13.30 17.46 16.69
C SER A 98 12.05 18.26 16.32
N LEU A 99 11.21 17.66 15.49
CA LEU A 99 9.93 18.24 15.10
C LEU A 99 8.93 18.05 16.23
N ARG A 100 8.30 19.15 16.68
CA ARG A 100 7.25 19.11 17.72
C ARG A 100 6.04 18.22 17.37
N THR A 101 5.88 17.90 16.09
CA THR A 101 4.80 17.04 15.57
C THR A 101 5.15 15.56 15.53
N VAL A 102 6.42 15.20 15.78
CA VAL A 102 6.90 13.81 15.71
C VAL A 102 6.83 13.18 17.10
N ASN A 103 6.31 11.95 17.13
CA ASN A 103 6.29 11.11 18.31
C ASN A 103 6.35 9.66 17.88
N VAL A 104 7.57 9.12 17.78
CA VAL A 104 7.83 7.78 17.26
C VAL A 104 7.16 6.71 18.12
N VAL A 105 6.97 6.95 19.42
CA VAL A 105 6.25 6.04 20.32
C VAL A 105 4.78 5.94 19.88
N LEU A 106 4.09 7.05 19.68
CA LEU A 106 2.69 7.04 19.19
C LEU A 106 2.57 6.37 17.82
N ALA A 107 3.51 6.62 16.91
CA ALA A 107 3.54 5.94 15.62
C ALA A 107 3.71 4.42 15.77
N ALA A 108 4.64 3.98 16.63
CA ALA A 108 4.87 2.56 16.91
C ALA A 108 3.62 1.89 17.49
N TYR A 109 3.00 2.49 18.52
CA TYR A 109 1.76 1.97 19.12
C TYR A 109 0.61 1.93 18.11
N THR A 110 0.41 2.98 17.32
CA THR A 110 -0.64 3.01 16.29
C THR A 110 -0.48 1.83 15.31
N THR A 111 0.74 1.60 14.80
CA THR A 111 0.98 0.47 13.89
C THR A 111 0.93 -0.89 14.58
N ALA A 112 1.27 -0.99 15.87
CA ALA A 112 1.14 -2.22 16.64
C ALA A 112 -0.34 -2.60 16.84
N HIS A 113 -1.16 -1.64 17.26
CA HIS A 113 -2.61 -1.84 17.43
C HIS A 113 -3.30 -2.17 16.11
N ALA A 114 -2.94 -1.53 14.99
CA ALA A 114 -3.47 -1.90 13.68
C ALA A 114 -3.14 -3.36 13.31
N ARG A 115 -1.92 -3.82 13.57
CA ARG A 115 -1.54 -5.24 13.35
C ARG A 115 -2.30 -6.19 14.25
N LEU A 116 -2.48 -5.85 15.54
CA LEU A 116 -3.25 -6.67 16.48
C LEU A 116 -4.71 -6.77 16.04
N LYS A 117 -5.31 -5.67 15.56
CA LYS A 117 -6.68 -5.67 15.04
C LYS A 117 -6.86 -6.62 13.86
N LEU A 118 -5.96 -6.59 12.89
CA LEU A 118 -5.98 -7.57 11.80
C LEU A 118 -5.77 -9.00 12.33
N TYR A 119 -4.86 -9.16 13.29
CA TYR A 119 -4.53 -10.46 13.88
C TYR A 119 -5.72 -11.13 14.59
N GLU A 120 -6.61 -10.36 15.25
CA GLU A 120 -7.85 -10.87 15.87
C GLU A 120 -8.73 -11.67 14.89
N HIS A 121 -8.68 -11.32 13.59
CA HIS A 121 -9.37 -12.06 12.54
C HIS A 121 -8.54 -13.20 11.97
N LEU A 122 -7.24 -12.98 11.75
CA LEU A 122 -6.33 -14.00 11.23
C LEU A 122 -6.25 -15.23 12.15
N GLU A 123 -6.24 -15.02 13.47
CA GLU A 123 -6.20 -16.10 14.47
C GLU A 123 -7.43 -17.03 14.39
N LYS A 124 -8.60 -16.46 14.06
CA LYS A 124 -9.85 -17.22 13.89
C LYS A 124 -9.90 -17.89 12.51
N LEU A 125 -9.44 -17.20 11.47
CA LEU A 125 -9.42 -17.71 10.10
C LEU A 125 -8.44 -18.87 9.90
N LYS A 126 -7.27 -18.82 10.54
CA LYS A 126 -6.22 -19.85 10.46
C LYS A 126 -5.88 -20.21 9.01
N THR A 127 -6.13 -21.45 8.60
CA THR A 127 -5.83 -21.97 7.27
C THR A 127 -6.77 -21.46 6.18
N GLN A 128 -7.85 -20.73 6.53
CA GLN A 128 -8.71 -20.07 5.55
C GLN A 128 -8.00 -18.90 4.86
N VAL A 129 -6.97 -18.31 5.47
CA VAL A 129 -6.30 -17.11 4.95
C VAL A 129 -5.48 -17.41 3.70
N LEU A 130 -5.79 -16.71 2.61
CA LEU A 130 -5.02 -16.74 1.36
C LEU A 130 -3.98 -15.63 1.30
N TYR A 131 -4.37 -14.42 1.70
CA TYR A 131 -3.53 -13.23 1.64
C TYR A 131 -4.00 -12.19 2.65
N TYR A 132 -3.10 -11.34 3.12
CA TYR A 132 -3.44 -10.16 3.92
C TYR A 132 -2.41 -9.05 3.70
N ASP A 133 -2.85 -7.80 3.75
CA ASP A 133 -1.98 -6.63 3.67
C ASP A 133 -2.58 -5.48 4.46
N THR A 134 -1.84 -5.05 5.50
CA THR A 134 -2.10 -3.87 6.36
C THR A 134 -3.43 -3.91 7.12
N ASP A 135 -4.55 -3.84 6.40
CA ASP A 135 -5.93 -3.71 6.89
C ASP A 135 -6.92 -4.58 6.08
N SER A 136 -6.43 -5.44 5.19
CA SER A 136 -7.23 -6.32 4.33
C SER A 136 -6.87 -7.79 4.50
N VAL A 137 -7.85 -8.69 4.29
CA VAL A 137 -7.66 -10.15 4.28
C VAL A 137 -8.50 -10.78 3.18
N LEU A 138 -7.88 -11.67 2.39
CA LEU A 138 -8.57 -12.57 1.47
C LEU A 138 -8.53 -13.97 2.08
N TYR A 139 -9.68 -14.63 2.11
CA TYR A 139 -9.83 -15.95 2.72
C TYR A 139 -10.85 -16.81 1.99
N ILE A 140 -10.67 -18.13 2.09
CA ILE A 140 -11.63 -19.12 1.63
C ILE A 140 -12.72 -19.24 2.68
N HIS A 141 -13.98 -19.22 2.26
CA HIS A 141 -15.12 -19.50 3.11
C HIS A 141 -15.89 -20.72 2.58
N LYS A 142 -16.27 -21.62 3.50
CA LYS A 142 -17.21 -22.72 3.26
C LYS A 142 -18.27 -22.70 4.36
N GLU A 143 -19.41 -23.31 4.09
CA GLU A 143 -20.47 -23.46 5.09
C GLU A 143 -19.94 -24.12 6.37
N GLY A 144 -20.30 -23.57 7.53
CA GLY A 144 -19.79 -24.00 8.84
C GLY A 144 -18.41 -23.46 9.23
N MET A 145 -17.70 -22.74 8.35
CA MET A 145 -16.43 -22.08 8.70
C MET A 145 -16.65 -20.66 9.24
N TYR A 146 -15.68 -20.16 10.00
CA TYR A 146 -15.70 -18.79 10.51
C TYR A 146 -15.72 -17.78 9.36
N LYS A 147 -16.78 -16.98 9.29
CA LYS A 147 -16.89 -15.81 8.41
C LYS A 147 -16.50 -14.56 9.19
N VAL A 148 -15.66 -13.72 8.60
CA VAL A 148 -15.30 -12.44 9.22
C VAL A 148 -16.57 -11.57 9.32
N PRO A 149 -16.94 -11.10 10.53
CA PRO A 149 -18.07 -10.20 10.67
C PRO A 149 -17.75 -8.88 9.99
N THR A 150 -18.66 -8.45 9.12
CA THR A 150 -18.58 -7.15 8.46
C THR A 150 -19.54 -6.18 9.12
N GLY A 151 -19.21 -4.90 9.09
CA GLY A 151 -20.11 -3.88 9.59
C GLY A 151 -19.70 -2.48 9.15
N ASP A 152 -20.49 -1.50 9.57
CA ASP A 152 -20.45 -0.12 9.08
C ASP A 152 -19.79 0.85 10.07
N TYR A 153 -19.32 0.34 11.22
CA TYR A 153 -18.74 1.15 12.29
C TYR A 153 -17.21 1.26 12.17
N LEU A 154 -16.64 2.26 12.86
CA LEU A 154 -15.21 2.51 12.78
C LEU A 154 -14.41 1.31 13.33
N GLY A 155 -13.49 0.79 12.51
CA GLY A 155 -12.65 -0.34 12.88
C GLY A 155 -13.28 -1.72 12.62
N GLU A 156 -14.51 -1.78 12.11
CA GLU A 156 -15.09 -3.02 11.60
C GLU A 156 -14.59 -3.34 10.18
N MET A 157 -14.67 -4.61 9.81
CA MET A 157 -14.26 -5.08 8.49
C MET A 157 -15.35 -4.75 7.45
N THR A 158 -14.95 -4.32 6.26
CA THR A 158 -15.87 -4.04 5.16
C THR A 158 -15.72 -5.08 4.06
N ASP A 159 -16.84 -5.54 3.49
CA ASP A 159 -16.82 -6.36 2.28
C ASP A 159 -16.58 -5.48 1.04
N GLU A 160 -15.35 -5.50 0.51
CA GLU A 160 -14.99 -4.75 -0.70
C GLU A 160 -15.65 -5.29 -1.97
N LEU A 161 -16.15 -6.54 -1.97
CA LEU A 161 -16.76 -7.14 -3.15
C LEU A 161 -18.15 -6.59 -3.46
N ILE A 162 -18.76 -5.84 -2.52
CA ILE A 162 -20.05 -5.19 -2.72
C ILE A 162 -20.05 -4.19 -3.89
N ASP A 163 -18.89 -3.61 -4.22
CA ASP A 163 -18.73 -2.72 -5.37
C ASP A 163 -18.95 -3.46 -6.71
N TYR A 164 -18.80 -4.79 -6.73
CA TYR A 164 -19.09 -5.66 -7.88
C TYR A 164 -20.54 -6.17 -7.89
N GLY A 165 -21.30 -5.88 -6.85
CA GLY A 165 -22.71 -6.20 -6.67
C GLY A 165 -22.95 -7.12 -5.47
N PRO A 166 -24.13 -7.04 -4.82
CA PRO A 166 -24.47 -7.92 -3.70
C PRO A 166 -24.31 -9.40 -4.07
N GLY A 167 -23.68 -10.18 -3.20
CA GLY A 167 -23.41 -11.61 -3.45
C GLY A 167 -22.28 -11.90 -4.44
N SER A 168 -21.53 -10.88 -4.89
CA SER A 168 -20.30 -11.11 -5.65
C SER A 168 -19.25 -11.82 -4.80
N TYR A 169 -18.46 -12.70 -5.41
CA TYR A 169 -17.43 -13.46 -4.72
C TYR A 169 -16.20 -13.67 -5.63
N ILE A 170 -15.05 -13.89 -4.99
CA ILE A 170 -13.83 -14.26 -5.70
C ILE A 170 -13.93 -15.74 -6.08
N VAL A 171 -13.79 -16.02 -7.37
CA VAL A 171 -13.82 -17.37 -7.94
C VAL A 171 -12.43 -18.00 -7.88
N GLU A 172 -11.40 -17.22 -8.22
CA GLU A 172 -10.04 -17.71 -8.28
C GLU A 172 -9.06 -16.63 -7.80
N PHE A 173 -8.00 -17.05 -7.11
CA PHE A 173 -6.98 -16.18 -6.56
C PHE A 173 -5.59 -16.77 -6.82
N VAL A 174 -4.66 -15.91 -7.24
CA VAL A 174 -3.24 -16.24 -7.40
C VAL A 174 -2.38 -15.19 -6.71
N SER A 175 -1.33 -15.63 -6.02
CA SER A 175 -0.33 -14.73 -5.43
C SER A 175 1.08 -15.08 -5.90
N GLY A 176 1.77 -14.08 -6.44
CA GLY A 176 3.21 -14.11 -6.71
C GLY A 176 4.05 -13.49 -5.59
N GLY A 177 3.46 -13.29 -4.40
CA GLY A 177 4.11 -12.71 -3.23
C GLY A 177 3.53 -11.38 -2.76
N PRO A 178 4.21 -10.70 -1.81
CA PRO A 178 3.69 -9.48 -1.20
C PRO A 178 3.44 -8.36 -2.22
N LYS A 179 2.19 -7.86 -2.27
CA LYS A 179 1.69 -6.83 -3.19
C LYS A 179 1.73 -7.22 -4.67
N THR A 180 1.82 -8.52 -4.95
CA THR A 180 1.79 -9.09 -6.30
C THR A 180 0.81 -10.25 -6.31
N TYR A 181 -0.44 -9.98 -6.68
CA TYR A 181 -1.53 -10.96 -6.72
C TYR A 181 -2.58 -10.58 -7.75
N ALA A 182 -3.40 -11.54 -8.15
CA ALA A 182 -4.54 -11.33 -9.02
C ALA A 182 -5.71 -12.23 -8.60
N TYR A 183 -6.93 -11.81 -8.93
CA TYR A 183 -8.12 -12.61 -8.69
C TYR A 183 -9.21 -12.33 -9.72
N LEU A 184 -10.09 -13.32 -9.88
CA LEU A 184 -11.30 -13.23 -10.69
C LEU A 184 -12.51 -13.09 -9.78
N VAL A 185 -13.31 -12.04 -9.99
CA VAL A 185 -14.55 -11.80 -9.24
C VAL A 185 -15.74 -12.15 -10.13
N TRP A 186 -16.66 -12.98 -9.65
CA TRP A 186 -17.99 -13.06 -10.25
C TRP A 186 -18.78 -11.81 -9.84
N SER A 187 -18.99 -10.88 -10.78
CA SER A 187 -19.72 -9.64 -10.55
C SER A 187 -21.21 -9.84 -10.85
N THR A 188 -22.05 -9.70 -9.83
CA THR A 188 -23.51 -9.75 -10.01
C THR A 188 -24.03 -8.49 -10.72
N ASN A 189 -23.36 -7.35 -10.60
CA ASN A 189 -23.71 -6.13 -11.36
C ASN A 189 -23.54 -6.29 -12.88
N LYS A 190 -22.48 -7.00 -13.31
CA LYS A 190 -22.14 -7.18 -14.72
C LYS A 190 -22.50 -8.56 -15.27
N ASN A 191 -22.99 -9.46 -14.41
CA ASN A 191 -23.23 -10.88 -14.69
C ASN A 191 -22.06 -11.54 -15.45
N SER A 192 -20.82 -11.25 -15.01
CA SER A 192 -19.59 -11.69 -15.68
C SER A 192 -18.40 -11.71 -14.74
N LEU A 193 -17.34 -12.42 -15.16
CA LEU A 193 -16.07 -12.42 -14.45
C LEU A 193 -15.32 -11.11 -14.71
N VAL A 194 -14.87 -10.48 -13.62
CA VAL A 194 -14.03 -9.28 -13.66
C VAL A 194 -12.66 -9.64 -13.10
N GLU A 195 -11.64 -9.42 -13.92
CA GLU A 195 -10.25 -9.59 -13.51
C GLU A 195 -9.75 -8.39 -12.69
N VAL A 196 -9.04 -8.68 -11.61
CA VAL A 196 -8.30 -7.69 -10.82
C VAL A 196 -6.85 -8.13 -10.67
N CYS A 197 -5.92 -7.32 -11.17
CA CYS A 197 -4.48 -7.52 -11.01
C CYS A 197 -3.87 -6.41 -10.13
N LYS A 198 -3.03 -6.80 -9.16
CA LYS A 198 -2.29 -5.91 -8.25
C LYS A 198 -0.81 -6.31 -8.29
N ILE A 199 0.02 -5.51 -8.95
CA ILE A 199 1.44 -5.84 -9.17
C ILE A 199 2.34 -4.74 -8.59
N LYS A 200 3.27 -5.13 -7.73
CA LYS A 200 4.24 -4.22 -7.11
C LYS A 200 5.29 -3.75 -8.12
N GLY A 201 5.57 -2.44 -8.14
CA GLY A 201 6.70 -1.87 -8.90
C GLY A 201 6.44 -1.65 -10.40
N LEU A 202 5.25 -2.01 -10.87
CA LEU A 202 4.81 -1.84 -12.26
C LEU A 202 3.52 -1.04 -12.33
N THR A 203 3.43 -0.16 -13.32
CA THR A 203 2.19 0.53 -13.64
C THR A 203 1.39 -0.35 -14.59
N LEU A 204 0.21 -0.78 -14.16
CA LEU A 204 -0.72 -1.55 -14.99
C LEU A 204 -1.48 -0.61 -15.93
N ASN A 205 -0.85 -0.26 -17.04
CA ASN A 205 -1.51 0.38 -18.19
C ASN A 205 -2.05 -0.69 -19.16
N LEU A 206 -2.76 -0.28 -20.22
CA LEU A 206 -3.35 -1.22 -21.18
C LEU A 206 -2.32 -2.18 -21.82
N LYS A 207 -1.11 -1.71 -22.12
CA LYS A 207 -0.04 -2.53 -22.73
C LYS A 207 0.50 -3.54 -21.72
N THR A 208 0.81 -3.08 -20.50
CA THR A 208 1.33 -3.93 -19.42
C THR A 208 0.28 -4.94 -18.95
N GLY A 209 -0.97 -4.53 -18.78
CA GLY A 209 -2.07 -5.39 -18.36
C GLY A 209 -2.38 -6.51 -19.36
N LYS A 210 -2.18 -6.27 -20.67
CA LYS A 210 -2.26 -7.34 -21.68
C LYS A 210 -1.15 -8.40 -21.55
N ARG A 211 0.03 -8.00 -21.06
CA ARG A 211 1.18 -8.90 -20.90
C ARG A 211 1.23 -9.55 -19.53
N LEU A 212 0.69 -8.89 -18.51
CA LEU A 212 0.65 -9.34 -17.13
C LEU A 212 -0.79 -9.23 -16.63
N ASN A 213 -1.57 -10.24 -16.98
CA ASN A 213 -2.96 -10.47 -16.57
C ASN A 213 -3.03 -11.66 -15.60
N PHE A 214 -4.24 -12.04 -15.20
CA PHE A 214 -4.46 -13.14 -14.27
C PHE A 214 -3.83 -14.46 -14.76
N GLU A 215 -4.11 -14.84 -16.01
CA GLU A 215 -3.60 -16.08 -16.60
C GLU A 215 -2.08 -16.11 -16.66
N LYS A 216 -1.44 -15.00 -17.06
CA LYS A 216 0.02 -14.94 -17.10
C LYS A 216 0.62 -15.02 -15.70
N LEU A 217 0.02 -14.34 -14.72
CA LEU A 217 0.49 -14.44 -13.33
C LEU A 217 0.33 -15.86 -12.78
N LYS A 218 -0.79 -16.52 -13.07
CA LYS A 218 -1.04 -17.92 -12.73
C LYS A 218 -0.02 -18.86 -13.36
N GLU A 219 0.23 -18.72 -14.66
CA GLU A 219 1.27 -19.48 -15.37
C GLU A 219 2.64 -19.31 -14.69
N MET A 220 3.04 -18.08 -14.40
CA MET A 220 4.33 -17.78 -13.78
C MET A 220 4.46 -18.31 -12.35
N VAL A 221 3.36 -18.39 -11.59
CA VAL A 221 3.37 -18.92 -10.22
C VAL A 221 3.41 -20.44 -10.20
N LEU A 222 2.72 -21.09 -11.14
CA LEU A 222 2.67 -22.56 -11.24
C LEU A 222 3.86 -23.16 -11.98
N SER A 223 4.52 -22.39 -12.85
CA SER A 223 5.71 -22.85 -13.56
C SER A 223 6.91 -22.96 -12.62
N GLU A 224 7.60 -24.10 -12.60
CA GLU A 224 8.88 -24.28 -11.88
C GLU A 224 10.05 -23.53 -12.54
N ALA A 225 9.86 -23.00 -13.75
CA ALA A 225 10.87 -22.28 -14.51
C ALA A 225 10.91 -20.79 -14.13
N ASP A 226 12.11 -20.20 -14.11
CA ASP A 226 12.35 -18.77 -13.85
C ASP A 226 11.82 -17.92 -15.03
N GLN A 227 10.49 -17.77 -15.11
CA GLN A 227 9.84 -16.98 -16.14
C GLN A 227 10.05 -15.49 -15.85
N ASN A 228 11.10 -14.93 -16.45
CA ASN A 228 11.34 -13.49 -16.43
C ASN A 228 10.44 -12.84 -17.48
N LEU A 229 9.61 -11.89 -17.06
CA LEU A 229 8.77 -11.11 -17.98
C LEU A 229 9.37 -9.72 -18.16
N GLU A 230 9.90 -9.45 -19.35
CA GLU A 230 10.42 -8.12 -19.69
C GLU A 230 9.29 -7.19 -20.09
N ILE A 231 9.14 -6.08 -19.37
CA ILE A 231 8.14 -5.05 -19.61
C ILE A 231 8.87 -3.75 -19.91
N THR A 232 8.71 -3.29 -21.15
CA THR A 232 9.31 -2.03 -21.62
C THR A 232 8.27 -0.92 -21.64
N GLU A 233 8.56 0.14 -20.87
CA GLU A 233 7.70 1.31 -20.70
C GLU A 233 8.47 2.62 -20.91
N ASN A 234 7.82 3.60 -21.52
CA ASN A 234 8.35 4.96 -21.61
C ASN A 234 8.14 5.68 -20.28
N ARG A 235 9.23 6.14 -19.67
CA ARG A 235 9.20 6.87 -18.41
C ARG A 235 9.73 8.27 -18.57
N ILE A 236 9.00 9.22 -17.99
CA ILE A 236 9.47 10.58 -17.82
C ILE A 236 10.51 10.56 -16.70
N ARG A 237 11.75 10.88 -17.04
CA ARG A 237 12.88 11.00 -16.13
C ARG A 237 13.42 12.41 -16.19
N ARG A 238 14.13 12.79 -15.12
CA ARG A 238 14.85 14.04 -15.05
C ARG A 238 16.34 13.74 -15.11
N THR A 239 17.07 14.34 -16.06
CA THR A 239 18.52 14.17 -16.16
C THR A 239 19.22 14.83 -14.98
N LYS A 240 20.55 14.63 -14.85
CA LYS A 240 21.34 15.34 -13.85
C LYS A 240 21.16 16.84 -14.02
N GLU A 241 21.23 17.33 -15.26
CA GLU A 241 21.05 18.73 -15.70
C GLU A 241 19.61 19.22 -15.60
N LYS A 242 18.73 18.45 -14.95
CA LYS A 242 17.35 18.81 -14.65
C LYS A 242 16.41 18.88 -15.86
N ASN A 243 16.86 18.47 -17.04
CA ASN A 243 16.03 18.34 -18.24
C ASN A 243 15.03 17.19 -18.09
N ILE A 244 13.82 17.39 -18.59
CA ILE A 244 12.78 16.36 -18.63
C ILE A 244 12.94 15.60 -19.93
N VAL A 245 13.17 14.30 -19.83
CA VAL A 245 13.35 13.40 -20.97
C VAL A 245 12.44 12.19 -20.84
N THR A 246 11.96 11.70 -21.97
CA THR A 246 11.28 10.40 -22.04
C THR A 246 12.31 9.35 -22.38
N VAL A 247 12.49 8.37 -21.50
CA VAL A 247 13.45 7.28 -21.68
C VAL A 247 12.68 5.97 -21.71
N GLU A 248 13.04 5.10 -22.64
CA GLU A 248 12.55 3.73 -22.68
C GLU A 248 13.26 2.89 -21.61
N GLU A 249 12.51 2.32 -20.67
CA GLU A 249 13.03 1.54 -19.56
C GLU A 249 12.43 0.14 -19.60
N THR A 250 13.29 -0.89 -19.67
CA THR A 250 12.87 -2.28 -19.56
C THR A 250 13.01 -2.74 -18.12
N LYS A 251 11.91 -3.21 -17.55
CA LYS A 251 11.88 -3.86 -16.25
C LYS A 251 11.72 -5.35 -16.41
N ILE A 252 12.50 -6.10 -15.64
CA ILE A 252 12.35 -7.54 -15.55
C ILE A 252 11.44 -7.83 -14.37
N PHE A 253 10.23 -8.29 -14.66
CA PHE A 253 9.30 -8.77 -13.66
C PHE A 253 9.60 -10.24 -13.34
N LYS A 254 9.71 -10.52 -12.05
CA LYS A 254 9.88 -11.86 -11.50
C LYS A 254 8.90 -12.08 -10.36
N ILE A 255 8.43 -13.31 -10.23
CA ILE A 255 7.76 -13.74 -9.00
C ILE A 255 8.79 -13.61 -7.87
N THR A 256 8.45 -12.79 -6.86
CA THR A 256 9.40 -12.58 -5.77
C THR A 256 9.44 -13.88 -4.98
N GLY A 257 10.61 -14.53 -4.98
CA GLY A 257 10.82 -15.87 -4.42
C GLY A 257 10.15 -16.04 -3.07
N PRO A 258 9.58 -17.21 -2.80
CA PRO A 258 8.58 -17.32 -1.76
C PRO A 258 9.29 -17.17 -0.42
N LYS A 259 8.89 -16.18 0.41
CA LYS A 259 9.27 -16.10 1.83
C LYS A 259 8.62 -17.24 2.67
N ARG A 260 8.10 -18.25 1.98
CA ARG A 260 7.28 -19.36 2.43
C ARG A 260 7.71 -20.58 1.60
N LYS A 261 7.57 -21.77 2.16
CA LYS A 261 7.77 -23.03 1.45
C LYS A 261 6.43 -23.51 0.90
N LEU A 262 6.37 -23.85 -0.38
CA LEU A 262 5.23 -24.59 -0.94
C LEU A 262 5.22 -26.01 -0.34
N GLU A 263 4.07 -26.44 0.16
CA GLU A 263 3.82 -27.81 0.62
C GLU A 263 2.64 -28.37 -0.19
N GLY A 264 2.85 -29.47 -0.91
CA GLY A 264 1.86 -29.99 -1.86
C GLY A 264 1.69 -29.10 -3.10
N GLU A 265 0.49 -29.05 -3.66
CA GLU A 265 0.23 -28.34 -4.93
C GLU A 265 0.03 -26.83 -4.75
N TYR A 266 -0.70 -26.40 -3.71
CA TYR A 266 -1.12 -24.98 -3.56
C TYR A 266 -0.98 -24.42 -2.14
N GLU A 267 -0.56 -25.21 -1.15
CA GLU A 267 -0.39 -24.71 0.22
C GLU A 267 0.98 -24.09 0.40
N THR A 268 1.06 -23.01 1.18
CA THR A 268 2.34 -22.40 1.55
C THR A 268 2.47 -22.29 3.06
N LEU A 269 3.64 -22.62 3.58
CA LEU A 269 3.96 -22.54 5.00
C LEU A 269 5.14 -21.59 5.23
N PRO A 270 5.21 -20.89 6.37
CA PRO A 270 6.40 -20.10 6.68
C PRO A 270 7.62 -21.01 6.87
N TYR A 271 8.79 -20.52 6.51
CA TYR A 271 10.03 -21.24 6.82
C TYR A 271 10.17 -21.43 8.34
N GLY A 272 10.57 -22.63 8.76
CA GLY A 272 10.64 -23.00 10.17
C GLY A 272 9.33 -23.47 10.79
N TYR A 273 8.24 -23.59 10.02
CA TYR A 273 7.02 -24.24 10.50
C TYR A 273 7.29 -25.70 10.84
N ASN A 274 7.14 -26.04 12.13
CA ASN A 274 7.23 -27.41 12.60
C ASN A 274 5.81 -27.91 12.87
N LYS A 275 5.34 -28.89 12.09
CA LYS A 275 4.09 -29.61 12.39
C LYS A 275 4.31 -30.30 13.72
N LYS A 276 3.78 -29.73 14.82
CA LYS A 276 3.70 -30.46 16.09
C LYS A 276 2.86 -31.71 15.82
N VAL A 277 3.53 -32.85 15.70
CA VAL A 277 2.87 -34.16 15.73
C VAL A 277 2.21 -34.23 17.09
N LYS A 278 0.88 -34.17 17.13
CA LYS A 278 0.16 -34.54 18.34
C LYS A 278 0.38 -36.04 18.51
N VAL A 279 1.24 -36.39 19.47
CA VAL A 279 1.33 -37.73 20.04
C VAL A 279 0.05 -38.01 20.81
#